data_AF-A0A6N7M683-F1
#
_entry.id   AF-A0A6N7M683-F1
#
_cell.length_a   1.000
_cell.length_b   1.000
_cell.length_c   1.000
_cell.angle_alpha   90.00
_cell.angle_beta   90.00
_cell.angle_gamma   90.00
#
_symmetry.space_group_name_H-M   'P 1'
#
loop_
_entity.id
_entity.type
_entity.pdbx_description
1 polymer ?
#
loop_
_entity_poly.entity_id
_entity_poly.type
_entity_poly.pdbx_seq_one_letter_code
_entity_poly.pdbx_strand_id
1 'polypeptide(L)'
;MPPAPGLANKDAKKAAKVLIYKARRDPEKLVRLQAIESLGQIGSNEAVDFLLELFSDKKQSPDVLETALCTLVDNHLNTSMRTIREVIDREWPEKDQKTIELIGKKLSQTEHIGLKDIFTKILGSTNFIIRIYAIRGMKYNRTAGYKEIIESISTEDPHPAVRKAAILLLEKS
;
A
#
# COMPACT_ATOMS: atom_id res chain seq x y z
N MET A 1 15.83 -29.27 19.99
CA MET A 1 14.53 -29.00 20.64
C MET A 1 14.10 -27.60 20.27
N PRO A 2 13.01 -27.40 19.50
CA PRO A 2 12.53 -26.05 19.22
C PRO A 2 12.05 -25.39 20.54
N PRO A 3 12.19 -24.08 20.71
CA PRO A 3 11.75 -23.39 21.91
C PRO A 3 10.22 -23.54 22.09
N ALA A 4 9.77 -23.61 23.34
CA ALA A 4 8.35 -23.76 23.66
C ALA A 4 7.53 -22.59 23.07
N PRO A 5 6.43 -22.85 22.35
CA PRO A 5 5.69 -21.85 21.57
C PRO A 5 5.15 -20.66 22.40
N GLY A 6 5.03 -20.80 23.72
CA GLY A 6 4.62 -19.72 24.62
C GLY A 6 5.70 -18.67 24.97
N LEU A 7 6.99 -19.00 24.84
CA LEU A 7 8.10 -18.07 25.14
C LEU A 7 8.38 -17.14 23.96
N ALA A 8 8.37 -17.67 22.73
CA ALA A 8 8.53 -16.88 21.51
C ALA A 8 7.52 -15.71 21.40
N ASN A 9 6.29 -15.92 21.87
CA ASN A 9 5.24 -14.90 21.88
C ASN A 9 5.48 -13.78 22.92
N LYS A 10 6.05 -14.12 24.09
CA LYS A 10 6.34 -13.11 25.13
C LYS A 10 7.48 -12.19 24.72
N ASP A 11 8.52 -12.73 24.09
CA ASP A 11 9.67 -11.95 23.65
C ASP A 11 9.32 -11.07 22.44
N ALA A 12 8.52 -11.59 21.50
CA ALA A 12 7.97 -10.80 20.39
C ALA A 12 7.12 -9.61 20.87
N LYS A 13 6.26 -9.82 21.88
CA LYS A 13 5.46 -8.73 22.48
C LYS A 13 6.32 -7.68 23.17
N LYS A 14 7.36 -8.09 23.90
CA LYS A 14 8.29 -7.13 24.54
C LYS A 14 9.05 -6.32 23.48
N ALA A 15 9.56 -6.99 22.44
CA ALA A 15 10.25 -6.34 21.34
C ALA A 15 9.34 -5.34 20.62
N ALA A 16 8.09 -5.73 20.33
CA ALA A 16 7.09 -4.85 19.72
C ALA A 16 6.88 -3.57 20.54
N LYS A 17 6.72 -3.67 21.86
CA LYS A 17 6.54 -2.49 22.74
C LYS A 17 7.72 -1.52 22.69
N VAL A 18 8.95 -2.05 22.73
CA VAL A 18 10.17 -1.22 22.64
C VAL A 18 10.26 -0.52 21.29
N LEU A 19 9.94 -1.24 20.21
CA LEU A 19 10.00 -0.68 18.87
C LEU A 19 8.87 0.32 18.62
N ILE A 20 7.66 0.11 19.15
CA ILE A 20 6.57 1.10 19.09
C ILE A 20 7.01 2.39 19.79
N TYR A 21 7.64 2.29 20.96
CA TYR A 21 8.19 3.46 21.65
C TYR A 21 9.22 4.19 20.78
N LYS A 22 10.16 3.46 20.17
CA LYS A 22 11.16 4.04 19.26
C LYS A 22 10.53 4.70 18.04
N ALA A 23 9.62 4.01 17.35
CA ALA A 23 8.91 4.52 16.19
C ALA A 23 8.18 5.85 16.48
N ARG A 24 7.63 6.01 17.69
CA ARG A 24 6.92 7.24 18.10
C ARG A 24 7.83 8.37 18.60
N ARG A 25 8.93 8.05 19.28
CA ARG A 25 9.63 9.02 20.16
C ARG A 25 11.11 9.18 19.88
N ASP A 26 11.72 8.27 19.13
CA ASP A 26 13.16 8.34 18.91
C ASP A 26 13.50 9.65 18.16
N PRO A 27 14.46 10.46 18.66
CA PRO A 27 14.79 11.73 18.04
C PRO A 27 15.32 11.54 16.62
N GLU A 28 16.02 10.43 16.38
CA GLU A 28 16.65 10.13 15.10
C GLU A 28 15.63 9.56 14.11
N LYS A 29 15.44 10.23 12.97
CA LYS A 29 14.44 9.82 11.97
C LYS A 29 14.70 8.39 11.48
N LEU A 30 15.97 8.05 11.22
CA LEU A 30 16.35 6.72 10.74
C LEU A 30 15.98 5.63 11.74
N VAL A 31 16.13 5.89 13.05
CA VAL A 31 15.76 4.93 14.09
C VAL A 31 14.24 4.74 14.14
N ARG A 32 13.46 5.81 13.93
CA ARG A 32 11.99 5.68 13.83
C ARG A 32 11.59 4.79 12.66
N LEU A 33 12.13 5.03 11.47
CA LEU A 33 11.81 4.24 10.28
C LEU A 33 12.23 2.78 10.43
N GLN A 34 13.44 2.53 10.95
CA GLN A 34 13.92 1.17 11.20
C GLN A 34 13.01 0.43 12.20
N ALA A 35 12.52 1.13 13.23
CA ALA A 35 11.60 0.55 14.19
C ALA A 35 10.26 0.16 13.55
N ILE A 36 9.74 0.97 12.63
CA ILE A 36 8.53 0.67 11.84
C ILE A 36 8.75 -0.60 11.01
N GLU A 37 9.87 -0.71 10.29
CA GLU A 37 10.19 -1.90 9.48
C GLU A 37 10.30 -3.16 10.35
N SER A 38 11.02 -3.07 11.48
CA SER A 38 11.17 -4.20 12.42
C SER A 38 9.84 -4.64 13.01
N LEU A 39 8.90 -3.72 13.24
CA LEU A 39 7.55 -4.05 13.70
C LEU A 39 6.79 -4.90 12.67
N GLY A 40 6.98 -4.62 11.37
CA GLY A 40 6.43 -5.45 10.30
C GLY A 40 6.95 -6.88 10.34
N GLN A 41 8.25 -7.05 10.51
CA GLN A 41 8.89 -8.36 10.60
C GLN A 41 8.43 -9.15 11.83
N ILE A 42 8.20 -8.47 12.96
CA ILE A 42 7.66 -9.12 14.17
C ILE A 42 6.24 -9.61 13.94
N GLY A 43 5.40 -8.83 13.25
CA GLY A 43 4.07 -9.25 12.82
C GLY A 43 3.08 -9.61 13.94
N SER A 44 3.39 -9.26 15.19
CA SER A 44 2.44 -9.42 16.30
C SER A 44 1.23 -8.49 16.10
N ASN A 45 0.06 -8.85 16.61
CA ASN A 45 -1.16 -8.02 16.49
C ASN A 45 -0.91 -6.57 16.94
N GLU A 46 -0.24 -6.36 18.07
CA GLU A 46 0.10 -5.02 18.58
C GLU A 46 0.98 -4.22 17.61
N ALA A 47 1.91 -4.89 16.93
CA ALA A 47 2.76 -4.27 15.91
C ALA A 47 1.97 -3.92 14.65
N VAL A 48 1.14 -4.84 14.16
CA VAL A 48 0.32 -4.62 12.97
C VAL A 48 -0.70 -3.51 13.21
N ASP A 49 -1.39 -3.51 14.35
CA ASP A 49 -2.36 -2.46 14.72
C ASP A 49 -1.69 -1.08 14.76
N PHE A 50 -0.48 -0.99 15.32
CA PHE A 50 0.29 0.24 15.32
C PHE A 50 0.70 0.71 13.92
N LEU A 51 1.11 -0.20 13.03
CA LEU A 51 1.44 0.13 11.64
C LEU A 51 0.21 0.65 10.88
N LEU A 52 -0.96 0.03 11.09
CA LEU A 52 -2.23 0.49 10.51
C LEU A 52 -2.61 1.89 11.03
N GLU A 53 -2.40 2.17 12.33
CA GLU A 53 -2.58 3.51 12.92
C GLU A 53 -1.69 4.54 12.23
N LEU A 54 -0.38 4.26 12.11
CA LEU A 54 0.57 5.17 11.46
C LEU A 54 0.19 5.46 10.01
N PHE A 55 -0.12 4.41 9.23
CA PHE A 55 -0.51 4.58 7.83
C PHE A 55 -1.83 5.36 7.67
N SER A 56 -2.75 5.22 8.63
CA SER A 56 -4.05 5.90 8.58
C SER A 56 -4.00 7.36 9.04
N ASP A 57 -2.95 7.78 9.75
CA ASP A 57 -2.85 9.11 10.34
C ASP A 57 -2.30 10.14 9.34
N LYS A 58 -3.19 11.04 8.87
CA LYS A 58 -2.86 12.13 7.93
C LYS A 58 -1.80 13.11 8.45
N LYS A 59 -1.48 13.10 9.75
CA LYS A 59 -0.47 13.99 10.35
C LYS A 59 0.94 13.42 10.27
N GLN A 60 1.10 12.15 9.88
CA GLN A 60 2.41 11.54 9.76
C GLN A 60 3.20 12.17 8.60
N SER A 61 4.51 12.21 8.76
CA SER A 61 5.37 12.68 7.68
C SER A 61 5.32 11.72 6.48
N PRO A 62 5.57 12.20 5.25
CA PRO A 62 5.55 11.36 4.06
C PRO A 62 6.43 10.10 4.18
N ASP A 63 7.62 10.23 4.80
CA ASP A 63 8.51 9.08 5.01
C ASP A 63 7.90 8.03 5.94
N VAL A 64 7.23 8.44 7.02
CA VAL A 64 6.60 7.51 7.97
C VAL A 64 5.42 6.81 7.32
N LEU A 65 4.61 7.54 6.54
CA LEU A 65 3.51 6.97 5.76
C LEU A 65 4.02 5.95 4.73
N GLU A 66 5.07 6.30 3.98
CA GLU A 66 5.67 5.40 2.98
C GLU A 66 6.28 4.16 3.63
N THR A 67 7.06 4.30 4.70
CA THR A 67 7.62 3.15 5.42
C THR A 67 6.52 2.27 6.02
N ALA A 68 5.48 2.84 6.62
CA ALA A 68 4.36 2.08 7.18
C ALA A 68 3.60 1.33 6.08
N LEU A 69 3.26 1.99 4.98
CA LEU A 69 2.61 1.35 3.83
C LEU A 69 3.46 0.22 3.26
N CYS A 70 4.75 0.47 2.96
CA CYS A 70 5.64 -0.55 2.40
C CYS A 70 5.72 -1.76 3.34
N THR A 71 5.93 -1.50 4.63
CA THR A 71 6.00 -2.55 5.66
C THR A 71 4.72 -3.38 5.72
N LEU A 72 3.55 -2.73 5.70
CA LEU A 72 2.25 -3.40 5.69
C LEU A 72 2.04 -4.22 4.41
N VAL A 73 2.38 -3.68 3.24
CA VAL A 73 2.19 -4.39 1.96
C VAL A 73 3.15 -5.59 1.86
N ASP A 74 4.39 -5.45 2.32
CA ASP A 74 5.40 -6.50 2.18
C ASP A 74 5.22 -7.65 3.17
N ASN A 75 4.64 -7.39 4.35
CA ASN A 75 4.52 -8.39 5.42
C ASN A 75 3.06 -8.79 5.72
N HIS A 76 2.10 -7.88 5.53
CA HIS A 76 0.73 -7.97 6.07
C HIS A 76 -0.34 -7.45 5.10
N LEU A 77 -0.19 -7.66 3.79
CA LEU A 77 -1.08 -7.09 2.78
C LEU A 77 -2.54 -7.44 3.05
N ASN A 78 -2.86 -8.73 3.23
CA ASN A 78 -4.23 -9.19 3.48
C ASN A 78 -4.90 -8.47 4.65
N THR A 79 -4.17 -8.31 5.76
CA THR A 79 -4.67 -7.63 6.96
C THR A 79 -4.85 -6.12 6.73
N SER A 80 -3.98 -5.51 5.93
CA SER A 80 -4.01 -4.06 5.64
C SER A 80 -4.98 -3.67 4.52
N MET A 81 -5.50 -4.62 3.73
CA MET A 81 -6.41 -4.35 2.62
C MET A 81 -7.64 -3.51 2.99
N ARG A 82 -8.20 -3.69 4.20
CA ARG A 82 -9.34 -2.88 4.66
C ARG A 82 -8.93 -1.42 4.86
N THR A 83 -7.87 -1.19 5.64
CA THR A 83 -7.33 0.14 5.93
C THR A 83 -6.86 0.85 4.68
N ILE A 84 -6.22 0.16 3.73
CA ILE A 84 -5.85 0.74 2.43
C ILE A 84 -7.07 1.29 1.69
N ARG A 85 -8.18 0.53 1.65
CA ARG A 85 -9.42 1.02 1.03
C ARG A 85 -10.01 2.22 1.78
N GLU A 86 -10.06 2.16 3.11
CA GLU A 86 -10.55 3.26 3.94
C GLU A 86 -9.73 4.55 3.73
N VAL A 87 -8.40 4.45 3.60
CA VAL A 87 -7.52 5.60 3.31
C VAL A 87 -7.78 6.14 1.89
N ILE A 88 -7.92 5.27 0.88
CA ILE A 88 -8.26 5.70 -0.48
C ILE A 88 -9.60 6.44 -0.49
N ASP A 89 -10.63 5.89 0.16
CA ASP A 89 -11.97 6.45 0.19
C ASP A 89 -11.99 7.83 0.85
N ARG A 90 -11.32 7.94 2.00
CA ARG A 90 -11.20 9.18 2.76
C ARG A 90 -10.44 10.28 2.02
N GLU A 91 -9.46 9.92 1.20
CA GLU A 91 -8.60 10.87 0.49
C GLU A 91 -9.01 11.08 -0.97
N TRP A 92 -10.01 10.34 -1.44
CA TRP A 92 -10.58 10.48 -2.77
C TRP A 92 -11.00 11.90 -3.14
N PRO A 93 -11.70 12.68 -2.27
CA PRO A 93 -12.16 14.03 -2.63
C PRO A 93 -11.04 15.08 -2.56
N GLU A 94 -9.87 14.75 -2.01
CA GLU A 94 -8.77 15.70 -1.87
C GLU A 94 -8.20 16.09 -3.23
N LYS A 95 -7.87 17.38 -3.40
CA LYS A 95 -7.26 17.86 -4.64
C LYS A 95 -5.88 17.25 -4.88
N ASP A 96 -5.12 17.07 -3.82
CA ASP A 96 -3.76 16.53 -3.83
C ASP A 96 -3.79 15.06 -3.40
N GLN A 97 -3.95 14.16 -4.35
CA GLN A 97 -4.13 12.71 -4.11
C GLN A 97 -2.80 11.98 -3.82
N LYS A 98 -1.87 12.61 -3.10
CA LYS A 98 -0.51 12.08 -2.83
C LYS A 98 -0.48 10.71 -2.17
N THR A 99 -1.32 10.49 -1.15
CA THR A 99 -1.34 9.18 -0.46
C THR A 99 -1.91 8.10 -1.37
N ILE A 100 -2.93 8.41 -2.18
CA ILE A 100 -3.46 7.47 -3.18
C ILE A 100 -2.39 7.16 -4.24
N GLU A 101 -1.59 8.15 -4.65
CA GLU A 101 -0.46 7.96 -5.56
C GLU A 101 0.59 7.03 -4.96
N LEU A 102 0.95 7.24 -3.70
CA LEU A 102 1.88 6.40 -2.96
C LEU A 102 1.37 4.95 -2.84
N ILE A 103 0.10 4.77 -2.50
CA ILE A 103 -0.58 3.47 -2.47
C ILE A 103 -0.53 2.81 -3.86
N GLY A 104 -0.96 3.53 -4.89
CA GLY A 104 -0.97 3.04 -6.27
C GLY A 104 0.42 2.60 -6.73
N LYS A 105 1.45 3.41 -6.46
CA LYS A 105 2.84 3.08 -6.76
C LYS A 105 3.25 1.76 -6.12
N LYS A 106 3.10 1.63 -4.79
CA LYS A 106 3.50 0.43 -4.06
C LYS A 106 2.75 -0.81 -4.55
N LEU A 107 1.42 -0.73 -4.65
CA LEU A 107 0.60 -1.86 -5.06
C LEU A 107 0.83 -2.28 -6.51
N SER A 108 1.17 -1.34 -7.41
CA SER A 108 1.48 -1.67 -8.82
C SER A 108 2.71 -2.56 -9.00
N GLN A 109 3.52 -2.70 -7.95
CA GLN A 109 4.72 -3.54 -7.88
C GLN A 109 4.49 -4.80 -7.04
N THR A 110 3.25 -5.07 -6.63
CA THR A 110 2.89 -6.18 -5.74
C THR A 110 1.94 -7.15 -6.45
N GLU A 111 2.24 -8.44 -6.36
CA GLU A 111 1.38 -9.51 -6.88
C GLU A 111 0.43 -9.97 -5.78
N HIS A 112 -0.87 -9.75 -5.96
CA HIS A 112 -1.90 -10.19 -5.05
C HIS A 112 -3.30 -10.15 -5.68
N ILE A 113 -4.03 -11.26 -5.59
CA ILE A 113 -5.35 -11.45 -6.23
C ILE A 113 -6.40 -10.42 -5.78
N GLY A 114 -6.31 -9.94 -4.54
CA GLY A 114 -7.24 -8.96 -3.97
C GLY A 114 -7.07 -7.52 -4.45
N LEU A 115 -6.07 -7.21 -5.29
CA LEU A 115 -5.78 -5.84 -5.73
C LEU A 115 -6.66 -5.37 -6.90
N LYS A 116 -7.35 -6.31 -7.57
CA LYS A 116 -8.25 -6.04 -8.69
C LYS A 116 -9.18 -4.85 -8.45
N ASP A 117 -9.88 -4.86 -7.33
CA ASP A 117 -10.90 -3.86 -7.01
C ASP A 117 -10.26 -2.51 -6.70
N ILE A 118 -9.08 -2.50 -6.07
CA ILE A 118 -8.33 -1.28 -5.79
C ILE A 118 -7.88 -0.64 -7.10
N PHE A 119 -7.27 -1.40 -8.01
CA PHE A 119 -6.87 -0.85 -9.31
C PHE A 119 -8.07 -0.36 -10.09
N THR A 120 -9.18 -1.10 -10.09
CA THR A 120 -10.42 -0.69 -10.77
C THR A 120 -10.94 0.63 -10.22
N LYS A 121 -10.93 0.81 -8.90
CA LYS A 121 -11.32 2.06 -8.26
C LYS A 121 -10.42 3.22 -8.67
N ILE A 122 -9.10 3.06 -8.53
CA ILE A 122 -8.16 4.17 -8.71
C ILE A 122 -7.94 4.54 -10.20
N LEU A 123 -8.42 3.72 -11.17
CA LEU A 123 -8.56 4.13 -12.57
C LEU A 123 -9.45 5.36 -12.74
N GLY A 124 -10.41 5.61 -11.83
CA GLY A 124 -11.25 6.80 -11.84
C GLY A 124 -10.61 8.06 -11.24
N SER A 125 -9.33 8.01 -10.86
CA SER A 125 -8.64 9.15 -10.24
C SER A 125 -8.50 10.32 -11.21
N THR A 126 -8.62 11.55 -10.70
CA THR A 126 -8.33 12.78 -11.46
C THR A 126 -6.84 12.91 -11.79
N ASN A 127 -5.96 12.33 -10.97
CA ASN A 127 -4.52 12.29 -11.20
C ASN A 127 -4.16 11.17 -12.19
N PHE A 128 -3.61 11.55 -13.34
CA PHE A 128 -3.26 10.60 -14.39
C PHE A 128 -2.14 9.62 -13.99
N ILE A 129 -1.27 9.99 -13.03
CA ILE A 129 -0.21 9.11 -12.53
C ILE A 129 -0.82 7.92 -11.78
N ILE A 130 -1.86 8.17 -10.96
CA ILE A 130 -2.60 7.12 -10.26
C ILE A 130 -3.24 6.15 -11.26
N ARG A 131 -3.85 6.67 -12.34
CA ARG A 131 -4.41 5.84 -13.41
C ARG A 131 -3.36 4.97 -14.09
N ILE A 132 -2.16 5.50 -14.34
CA ILE A 132 -1.03 4.72 -14.88
C ILE A 132 -0.62 3.59 -13.91
N TYR A 133 -0.56 3.86 -12.60
CA TYR A 133 -0.25 2.82 -11.61
C TYR A 133 -1.31 1.72 -11.58
N ALA A 134 -2.59 2.05 -11.73
CA ALA A 134 -3.66 1.06 -11.85
C ALA A 134 -3.43 0.12 -13.05
N ILE A 135 -3.18 0.67 -14.23
CA ILE A 135 -2.95 -0.10 -15.46
C ILE A 135 -1.71 -1.00 -15.31
N ARG A 136 -0.62 -0.46 -14.74
CA ARG A 136 0.59 -1.25 -14.46
C ARG A 136 0.32 -2.39 -13.48
N GLY A 137 -0.42 -2.12 -12.42
CA GLY A 137 -0.79 -3.13 -11.42
C GLY A 137 -1.64 -4.24 -12.01
N MET A 138 -2.66 -3.90 -12.82
CA MET A 138 -3.49 -4.87 -13.54
C MET A 138 -2.66 -5.73 -14.48
N LYS A 139 -1.69 -5.13 -15.19
CA LYS A 139 -0.73 -5.85 -16.04
C LYS A 139 0.09 -6.86 -15.25
N TYR A 140 0.69 -6.38 -14.15
CA TYR A 140 1.58 -7.17 -13.31
C TYR A 140 0.84 -8.37 -12.72
N ASN A 141 -0.39 -8.17 -12.28
CA ASN A 141 -1.26 -9.18 -11.68
C ASN A 141 -2.05 -10.00 -12.71
N ARG A 142 -1.82 -9.81 -14.02
CA ARG A 142 -2.49 -10.52 -15.14
C ARG A 142 -4.00 -10.63 -14.95
N THR A 143 -4.59 -9.57 -14.43
CA THR A 143 -5.91 -9.69 -13.85
C THR A 143 -6.91 -9.75 -15.03
N ALA A 144 -8.05 -10.44 -14.90
CA ALA A 144 -9.04 -10.57 -15.98
C ALA A 144 -10.29 -9.71 -15.76
N GLY A 145 -10.95 -9.27 -16.84
CA GLY A 145 -12.24 -8.57 -16.77
C GLY A 145 -12.18 -7.04 -16.72
N TYR A 146 -11.14 -6.41 -17.30
CA TYR A 146 -11.08 -4.96 -17.54
C TYR A 146 -10.99 -4.59 -19.00
N LYS A 147 -11.11 -5.57 -19.91
CA LYS A 147 -10.83 -5.33 -21.33
C LYS A 147 -11.63 -4.14 -21.86
N GLU A 148 -12.93 -4.12 -21.59
CA GLU A 148 -13.84 -3.03 -21.98
C GLU A 148 -13.43 -1.66 -21.41
N ILE A 149 -13.17 -1.58 -20.10
CA ILE A 149 -12.76 -0.30 -19.48
C ILE A 149 -11.38 0.16 -19.96
N ILE A 150 -10.45 -0.77 -20.22
CA ILE A 150 -9.12 -0.42 -20.74
C ILE A 150 -9.20 -0.01 -22.22
N GLU A 151 -10.09 -0.60 -23.01
CA GLU A 151 -10.37 -0.18 -24.39
C GLU A 151 -10.90 1.25 -24.43
N SER A 152 -11.90 1.60 -23.61
CA SER A 152 -12.38 2.99 -23.48
C SER A 152 -11.25 3.92 -23.03
N ILE A 153 -10.47 3.55 -22.01
CA ILE A 153 -9.34 4.37 -21.54
C ILE A 153 -8.28 4.57 -22.64
N SER A 154 -8.07 3.59 -23.51
CA SER A 154 -7.08 3.68 -24.59
C SER A 154 -7.39 4.77 -25.63
N THR A 155 -8.67 5.16 -25.76
CA THR A 155 -9.15 6.15 -26.73
C THR A 155 -9.62 7.44 -26.09
N GLU A 156 -10.28 7.36 -24.94
CA GLU A 156 -11.04 8.47 -24.33
C GLU A 156 -10.32 9.16 -23.17
N ASP A 157 -9.31 8.53 -22.55
CA ASP A 157 -8.63 9.16 -21.41
C ASP A 157 -7.99 10.49 -21.85
N PRO A 158 -8.18 11.59 -21.10
CA PRO A 158 -7.67 12.91 -21.50
C PRO A 158 -6.14 12.93 -21.60
N HIS A 159 -5.45 12.10 -20.83
CA HIS A 159 -4.00 12.13 -20.74
C HIS A 159 -3.33 11.10 -21.69
N PRO A 160 -2.47 11.53 -22.63
CA PRO A 160 -1.90 10.65 -23.65
C PRO A 160 -1.05 9.51 -23.08
N ALA A 161 -0.37 9.74 -21.94
CA ALA A 161 0.41 8.69 -21.30
C ALA A 161 -0.46 7.56 -20.71
N VAL A 162 -1.69 7.87 -20.28
CA VAL A 162 -2.63 6.87 -19.77
C VAL A 162 -3.16 6.03 -20.94
N ARG A 163 -3.56 6.69 -22.03
CA ARG A 163 -3.93 6.02 -23.29
C ARG A 163 -2.85 5.05 -23.77
N LYS A 164 -1.60 5.51 -23.82
CA LYS A 164 -0.44 4.66 -24.19
C LYS A 164 -0.26 3.46 -23.23
N ALA A 165 -0.41 3.67 -21.93
CA ALA A 165 -0.31 2.59 -20.96
C ALA A 165 -1.40 1.53 -21.17
N ALA A 166 -2.63 1.95 -21.46
CA ALA A 166 -3.76 1.08 -21.76
C ALA A 166 -3.52 0.25 -23.04
N ILE A 167 -3.06 0.88 -24.12
CA ILE A 167 -2.70 0.18 -25.38
C ILE A 167 -1.65 -0.91 -25.11
N LEU A 168 -0.58 -0.57 -24.38
CA LEU A 168 0.48 -1.52 -24.02
C LEU A 168 0.03 -2.65 -23.08
N LEU A 169 -1.09 -2.50 -22.39
CA LEU A 169 -1.73 -3.60 -21.66
C LEU A 169 -2.41 -4.55 -22.64
N LEU A 170 -3.26 -4.01 -23.51
CA LEU A 170 -4.07 -4.76 -24.48
C LEU A 170 -3.21 -5.58 -25.46
N GLU A 171 -2.09 -5.03 -25.92
CA GLU A 171 -1.14 -5.73 -26.81
C GLU A 171 -0.48 -6.96 -26.18
N LYS A 172 -0.48 -7.06 -24.84
CA LYS A 172 0.15 -8.15 -24.07
C LYS A 172 -0.87 -9.04 -23.35
N SER A 173 -2.16 -8.85 -23.61
CA SER A 173 -3.28 -9.56 -22.98
C SER A 173 -3.69 -10.81 -23.75
#